data_AF-A0A969JTU6-F1
#
_entry.id   AF-A0A969JTU6-F1
#
_cell.length_a   1.000
_cell.length_b   1.000
_cell.length_c   1.000
_cell.angle_alpha   90.00
_cell.angle_beta   90.00
_cell.angle_gamma   90.00
#
_symmetry.space_group_name_H-M   'P 1'
#
loop_
_entity.id
_entity.type
_entity.pdbx_description
1 polymer ?
#
loop_
_entity_poly.entity_id
_entity_poly.type
_entity_poly.pdbx_seq_one_letter_code
_entity_poly.pdbx_strand_id
1 'polypeptide(L)' 'VRKFLRKNQVNYLYLPPYSPELNPIEEMFSKIKHFIKKHKPRTLSDLFKILKAGFQTVTLKDITGYFNHADSFINAY' A
#
# COMPACT_ATOMS: atom_id res chain seq x y z
N VAL A 1 12.24 -14.02 -12.18
CA VAL A 1 12.25 -12.94 -11.17
C VAL A 1 13.37 -13.07 -10.12
N ARG A 2 13.42 -14.12 -9.28
CA ARG A 2 14.46 -14.25 -8.22
C ARG A 2 15.91 -14.11 -8.69
N LYS A 3 16.27 -14.72 -9.83
CA LYS A 3 17.60 -14.57 -10.45
C LYS A 3 17.93 -13.11 -10.81
N PHE A 4 16.93 -12.35 -11.28
CA PHE A 4 17.07 -10.93 -11.59
C PHE A 4 17.28 -10.09 -10.32
N LEU A 5 16.50 -10.34 -9.26
CA LEU A 5 16.67 -9.65 -7.98
C LEU A 5 18.07 -9.87 -7.39
N ARG A 6 18.54 -11.13 -7.40
CA ARG A 6 19.90 -11.47 -6.94
C ARG A 6 20.99 -10.80 -7.76
N LYS A 7 20.86 -10.81 -9.09
CA LYS A 7 21.82 -10.15 -10.01
C LYS A 7 21.94 -8.65 -9.71
N ASN A 8 20.84 -8.01 -9.32
CA ASN A 8 20.77 -6.57 -9.03
C ASN A 8 20.88 -6.24 -7.53
N GLN A 9 21.25 -7.21 -6.68
CA GLN A 9 21.42 -7.00 -5.23
C GLN A 9 20.18 -6.40 -4.54
N VAL A 10 18.98 -6.76 -5.02
CA VAL A 10 17.73 -6.31 -4.43
C VAL A 10 17.38 -7.21 -3.25
N ASN A 11 17.35 -6.63 -2.06
CA ASN A 11 16.85 -7.28 -0.87
C ASN A 11 15.33 -7.40 -0.94
N TYR A 12 14.79 -8.55 -0.51
CA TYR A 12 13.37 -8.78 -0.43
C TYR A 12 13.05 -9.51 0.88
N LEU A 13 11.92 -9.17 1.47
CA LEU A 13 11.43 -9.77 2.70
C LEU A 13 10.42 -10.87 2.38
N TYR A 14 10.36 -11.89 3.24
CA TYR A 14 9.32 -12.90 3.18
C TYR A 14 8.04 -12.35 3.80
N LEU A 15 6.92 -12.49 3.10
CA LEU A 15 5.59 -12.21 3.60
C LEU A 15 4.83 -13.55 3.69
N PRO A 16 4.37 -13.95 4.89
CA PRO A 16 3.54 -15.15 5.05
C PRO A 16 2.27 -15.08 4.17
N PRO A 17 1.82 -16.21 3.60
CA PRO A 17 0.55 -16.26 2.89
C PRO A 17 -0.61 -15.83 3.78
N TYR A 18 -1.56 -15.09 3.21
CA TYR A 18 -2.78 -14.63 3.88
C TYR A 18 -2.55 -13.75 5.12
N SER A 19 -1.39 -13.08 5.22
CA SER A 19 -1.07 -12.10 6.26
C SER A 19 -1.08 -10.66 5.74
N PRO A 20 -2.23 -10.10 5.32
CA PRO A 20 -2.31 -8.72 4.86
C PRO A 20 -1.94 -7.72 5.98
N GLU A 21 -2.11 -8.07 7.24
CA GLU A 21 -1.72 -7.27 8.40
C GLU A 21 -0.22 -7.01 8.48
N LEU A 22 0.60 -7.87 7.87
CA LEU A 22 2.06 -7.70 7.80
C LEU A 22 2.50 -6.88 6.57
N ASN A 23 1.57 -6.38 5.74
CA ASN A 23 1.87 -5.66 4.51
C ASN A 23 1.35 -4.21 4.56
N PRO A 24 2.19 -3.21 4.87
CA PRO A 24 1.74 -1.83 5.12
C PRO A 24 1.08 -1.15 3.90
N ILE A 25 1.30 -1.65 2.68
CA ILE A 25 0.65 -1.10 1.48
C ILE A 25 -0.88 -1.33 1.47
N GLU A 26 -1.38 -2.33 2.20
CA GLU A 26 -2.80 -2.67 2.24
C GLU A 26 -3.64 -1.53 2.83
N GLU A 27 -3.13 -0.82 3.84
CA GLU A 27 -3.78 0.34 4.42
C GLU A 27 -3.78 1.55 3.48
N MET A 28 -2.65 1.80 2.79
CA MET A 28 -2.57 2.83 1.77
C MET A 28 -3.61 2.59 0.66
N PHE A 29 -3.70 1.35 0.16
CA PHE A 29 -4.71 0.99 -0.83
C PHE A 29 -6.12 1.13 -0.28
N SER A 30 -6.36 0.80 0.99
CA SER A 30 -7.67 1.00 1.63
C SER A 30 -8.08 2.47 1.66
N LYS A 31 -7.15 3.38 2.02
CA LYS A 31 -7.37 4.84 1.96
C LYS A 31 -7.67 5.33 0.55
N ILE A 32 -6.87 4.93 -0.44
CA ILE A 32 -7.05 5.34 -1.84
C ILE A 32 -8.37 4.80 -2.41
N LYS A 33 -8.71 3.53 -2.16
CA LYS A 33 -9.99 2.92 -2.56
C LYS A 33 -11.17 3.67 -1.95
N HIS A 34 -11.09 4.03 -0.66
CA HIS A 34 -12.11 4.82 0.00
C HIS A 34 -12.28 6.20 -0.66
N PHE A 35 -11.17 6.88 -0.97
CA PHE A 35 -11.18 8.15 -1.68
C PHE A 35 -11.86 8.03 -3.06
N ILE A 36 -11.50 7.02 -3.86
CA ILE A 36 -12.12 6.78 -5.18
C ILE A 36 -13.62 6.51 -5.03
N LYS A 37 -14.01 5.64 -4.08
CA LYS A 37 -15.41 5.28 -3.83
C LYS A 37 -16.26 6.50 -3.45
N LYS A 38 -15.68 7.47 -2.73
CA LYS A 38 -16.34 8.74 -2.38
C LYS A 38 -16.65 9.60 -3.61
N HIS A 39 -15.75 9.62 -4.60
CA HIS A 39 -15.88 10.47 -5.80
C HIS A 39 -16.68 9.82 -6.94
N LYS A 40 -16.89 8.49 -6.91
CA LYS A 40 -17.75 7.75 -7.84
C LYS A 40 -17.48 8.07 -9.33
N PRO A 41 -16.22 7.98 -9.82
CA PRO A 41 -15.90 8.26 -11.22
C PRO A 41 -16.69 7.34 -12.16
N ARG A 42 -17.18 7.89 -13.29
CA ARG A 42 -17.99 7.16 -14.28
C ARG A 42 -17.28 6.93 -15.60
N THR A 43 -16.09 7.47 -15.76
CA THR A 43 -15.23 7.29 -16.93
C THR A 43 -13.82 6.90 -16.50
N LEU A 44 -13.06 6.29 -17.42
CA LEU A 44 -11.65 5.97 -17.16
C LEU A 44 -10.81 7.23 -16.92
N SER A 45 -11.07 8.31 -17.68
CA SER A 45 -10.38 9.60 -17.49
C SER A 45 -10.58 10.14 -16.07
N ASP A 46 -11.83 10.13 -15.60
CA ASP A 46 -12.16 10.57 -14.24
C ASP A 46 -11.52 9.65 -13.20
N LEU A 47 -11.52 8.33 -13.43
CA LEU A 47 -10.87 7.38 -12.53
C LEU A 47 -9.38 7.70 -12.39
N PHE A 48 -8.65 7.93 -13.48
CA PHE A 48 -7.23 8.28 -13.42
C PHE A 48 -6.97 9.62 -12.72
N LYS A 49 -7.82 10.63 -12.97
CA LYS A 49 -7.75 11.92 -12.28
C LYS A 49 -7.94 11.77 -10.77
N ILE A 50 -8.98 11.03 -10.36
CA ILE A 50 -9.29 10.79 -8.95
C ILE A 50 -8.24 9.88 -8.30
N LEU A 51 -7.70 8.90 -9.01
CA LEU A 51 -6.60 8.05 -8.52
C LEU A 51 -5.38 8.90 -8.19
N LYS A 52 -4.96 9.79 -9.11
CA LYS A 52 -3.85 10.73 -8.87
C LYS A 52 -4.12 11.61 -7.65
N ALA A 53 -5.32 12.17 -7.51
CA ALA A 53 -5.71 12.95 -6.35
C ALA A 53 -5.72 12.11 -5.05
N GLY A 54 -6.15 10.85 -5.12
CA GLY A 54 -6.16 9.92 -3.99
C GLY A 54 -4.75 9.65 -3.45
N PHE A 55 -3.77 9.43 -4.33
CA PHE A 55 -2.37 9.30 -3.92
C PHE A 55 -1.83 10.57 -3.25
N GLN A 56 -2.26 11.76 -3.69
CA GLN A 56 -1.87 13.03 -3.07
C GLN A 56 -2.45 13.22 -1.65
N THR A 57 -3.42 12.41 -1.23
CA THR A 57 -3.95 12.43 0.15
C THR A 57 -3.12 11.62 1.15
N VAL A 58 -2.16 10.82 0.66
CA VAL A 58 -1.27 10.02 1.52
C VAL A 58 -0.14 10.93 2.01
N THR A 59 -0.10 11.12 3.32
CA THR A 59 0.90 11.94 4.00
C THR A 59 2.03 11.09 4.56
N LEU A 60 3.15 11.72 4.93
CA LEU A 60 4.24 11.02 5.62
C LEU A 60 3.77 10.42 6.96
N LYS A 61 2.86 11.11 7.66
CA LYS A 61 2.26 10.60 8.90
C LYS A 61 1.47 9.32 8.66
N ASP A 62 0.71 9.26 7.57
CA ASP A 62 0.00 8.03 7.19
C ASP A 62 0.99 6.89 6.94
N ILE A 63 2.04 7.15 6.15
CA ILE A 63 3.08 6.15 5.82
C ILE A 63 3.70 5.60 7.10
N THR A 64 4.16 6.47 8.00
CA THR A 64 4.71 6.04 9.30
C THR A 64 3.69 5.22 10.10
N GLY A 65 2.41 5.63 10.08
CA GLY A 65 1.33 4.88 10.73
C GLY A 65 1.16 3.47 10.17
N TYR A 66 1.17 3.30 8.84
CA TYR A 66 1.00 2.00 8.19
C TYR A 66 2.13 1.03 8.53
N PHE A 67 3.38 1.51 8.53
CA PHE A 67 4.53 0.70 8.93
C PHE A 67 4.45 0.32 10.42
N ASN A 68 4.17 1.29 11.30
CA ASN A 68 4.04 1.01 12.74
C ASN A 68 2.93 0.00 13.04
N HIS A 69 1.81 0.05 12.32
CA HIS A 69 0.72 -0.89 12.49
C HIS A 69 1.14 -2.30 12.04
N ALA A 70 1.77 -2.45 10.87
CA ALA A 70 2.31 -3.73 10.41
C ALA A 70 3.37 -4.30 11.38
N ASP A 71 4.28 -3.46 11.87
CA ASP A 71 5.32 -3.84 12.84
C ASP A 71 4.72 -4.26 14.19
N SER A 72 3.55 -3.75 14.56
CA SER A 72 2.89 -4.13 15.81
C SER A 72 2.48 -5.61 15.81
N PHE A 73 2.14 -6.18 14.65
CA PHE A 73 1.87 -7.61 14.52
C PHE A 73 3.13 -8.47 14.60
N ILE A 74 4.31 -7.93 14.25
CA ILE A 74 5.58 -8.65 14.40
C ILE A 74 5.96 -8.75 15.88
N ASN A 75 5.79 -7.66 16.63
CA ASN A 75 6.16 -7.58 18.05
C ASN A 75 5.11 -8.19 19.00
N ALA A 76 3.93 -8.58 18.49
CA ALA A 76 2.87 -9.20 19.27
C ALA A 76 2.99 -10.74 19.39
N TYR A 77 4.00 -11.34 18.74
CA TYR A 77 4.38 -12.76 18.85
C TYR A 77 5.73 -12.90 19.56
#